data_AF-J9DK81-F1
#
_entry.id   AF-J9DK81-F1
#
_cell.length_a   1.000
_cell.length_b   1.000
_cell.length_c   1.000
_cell.angle_alpha   90.00
_cell.angle_beta   90.00
_cell.angle_gamma   90.00
#
_symmetry.space_group_name_H-M   'P 1'
#
loop_
_entity.id
_entity.type
_entity.pdbx_description
1 polymer ?
#
loop_
_entity_poly.entity_id
_entity_poly.type
_entity_poly.pdbx_seq_one_letter_code
_entity_poly.pdbx_strand_id
1 'polypeptide(L)' 'VVDRDGSDTVTMDEAKRIAFDHYGFDEKILRPFFAQADENEDGQLDPVEFAGFRSVIRSKAVKNALDIMQ' A
#
# COMPACT_ATOMS: atom_id res chain seq x y z
N VAL A 1 -6.88 -0.74 11.75
CA VAL A 1 -5.41 -0.84 11.64
C VAL A 1 -5.12 -1.66 10.38
N VAL A 2 -3.99 -1.43 9.70
CA VAL A 2 -3.70 -2.11 8.41
C VAL A 2 -3.37 -3.57 8.62
N ASP A 3 -2.56 -3.82 9.65
CA ASP A 3 -2.26 -5.11 10.25
C ASP A 3 -3.51 -5.61 10.99
N ARG A 4 -4.06 -6.74 10.54
CA ARG A 4 -5.30 -7.33 11.08
C ARG A 4 -5.07 -8.55 11.92
N ASP A 5 -3.99 -9.28 11.68
CA ASP A 5 -3.64 -10.44 12.47
C ASP A 5 -2.74 -10.09 13.67
N GLY A 6 -2.27 -8.84 13.75
CA GLY A 6 -1.43 -8.33 14.83
C GLY A 6 0.00 -8.85 14.72
N SER A 7 0.48 -9.08 13.50
CA SER A 7 1.81 -9.61 13.21
C SER A 7 2.91 -8.54 13.25
N ASP A 8 2.56 -7.26 13.42
CA ASP A 8 3.43 -6.09 13.28
C ASP A 8 4.00 -5.91 11.84
N THR A 9 3.59 -6.75 10.90
CA THR A 9 3.91 -6.65 9.47
C THR A 9 2.64 -6.44 8.65
N VAL A 10 2.82 -6.12 7.37
CA VAL A 10 1.72 -5.93 6.43
C VAL A 10 1.95 -6.78 5.20
N THR A 11 1.10 -7.78 5.03
CA THR A 11 1.11 -8.62 3.84
C THR A 11 0.46 -7.91 2.65
N MET A 12 0.74 -8.40 1.44
CA MET A 12 0.07 -7.95 0.22
C MET A 12 -1.47 -8.09 0.33
N ASP A 13 -1.99 -9.13 0.97
CA ASP A 13 -3.43 -9.34 1.09
C ASP A 13 -4.09 -8.36 2.06
N GLU A 14 -3.39 -7.96 3.12
CA GLU A 14 -3.82 -6.88 4.02
C GLU A 14 -3.76 -5.51 3.34
N ALA A 15 -2.68 -5.24 2.60
CA ALA A 15 -2.54 -4.02 1.81
C ALA A 15 -3.64 -3.89 0.74
N LYS A 16 -3.94 -4.99 0.03
CA LYS A 16 -5.02 -5.06 -0.97
C LYS A 16 -6.36 -4.67 -0.38
N ARG A 17 -6.74 -5.25 0.76
CA ARG A 17 -8.06 -5.00 1.37
C ARG A 17 -8.27 -3.52 1.65
N ILE A 18 -7.27 -2.83 2.19
CA ILE A 18 -7.41 -1.41 2.51
C ILE A 18 -7.28 -0.52 1.27
N ALA A 19 -6.41 -0.86 0.33
CA ALA A 19 -6.26 -0.09 -0.88
C ALA A 19 -7.48 -0.16 -1.81
N PHE A 20 -8.15 -1.33 -1.86
CA PHE A 20 -9.43 -1.47 -2.54
C PHE A 20 -10.55 -0.72 -1.80
N ASP A 21 -10.73 -0.98 -0.51
CA ASP A 21 -11.87 -0.44 0.25
C ASP A 21 -11.84 1.09 0.36
N HIS A 22 -10.64 1.70 0.43
CA HIS A 22 -10.52 3.15 0.62
C HIS A 22 -10.13 3.94 -0.63
N TYR A 23 -9.45 3.33 -1.60
CA TYR A 23 -8.85 4.07 -2.72
C TYR A 23 -9.18 3.50 -4.10
N GLY A 24 -9.85 2.35 -4.19
CA GLY A 24 -10.21 1.72 -5.46
C GLY A 24 -9.01 1.27 -6.29
N PHE A 25 -7.84 1.05 -5.66
CA PHE A 25 -6.64 0.63 -6.38
C PHE A 25 -6.62 -0.88 -6.60
N ASP A 26 -6.48 -1.28 -7.86
CA ASP A 26 -6.34 -2.69 -8.26
C ASP A 26 -4.95 -3.26 -7.86
N GLU A 27 -4.85 -4.58 -7.66
CA GLU A 27 -3.61 -5.28 -7.29
C GLU A 27 -2.46 -4.94 -8.26
N LYS A 28 -2.79 -4.79 -9.55
CA LYS A 28 -1.81 -4.46 -10.58
C LYS A 28 -1.14 -3.11 -10.35
N ILE A 29 -1.85 -2.18 -9.71
CA ILE A 29 -1.31 -0.87 -9.33
C ILE A 29 -0.48 -1.02 -8.05
N LEU A 30 -0.95 -1.78 -7.07
CA LEU A 30 -0.25 -1.95 -5.79
C LEU A 30 1.05 -2.76 -5.89
N ARG A 31 1.05 -3.86 -6.64
CA ARG A 31 2.18 -4.81 -6.75
C ARG A 31 3.54 -4.14 -6.93
N PRO A 32 3.75 -3.26 -7.92
CA PRO A 32 5.06 -2.64 -8.12
C PRO A 32 5.47 -1.71 -6.98
N PHE A 33 4.53 -1.08 -6.28
CA PHE A 33 4.85 -0.23 -5.13
C PHE A 33 5.13 -1.04 -3.87
N PHE A 34 4.42 -2.14 -3.69
CA PHE A 34 4.68 -3.07 -2.59
C PHE A 34 6.05 -3.70 -2.76
N ALA A 35 6.35 -4.24 -3.95
CA ALA A 35 7.66 -4.83 -4.25
C ALA A 35 8.83 -3.83 -4.18
N GLN A 36 8.56 -2.53 -4.32
CA GLN A 36 9.58 -1.49 -4.13
C GLN A 36 9.79 -1.14 -2.65
N ALA A 37 8.76 -1.31 -1.82
CA ALA A 37 8.83 -1.01 -0.40
C ALA A 37 9.34 -2.19 0.43
N ASP A 38 9.13 -3.41 -0.05
CA ASP A 38 9.68 -4.67 0.49
C ASP A 38 11.18 -4.73 0.16
N GLU A 39 12.00 -4.03 0.95
CA GLU A 39 13.44 -3.88 0.69
C GLU A 39 14.20 -5.17 0.98
N ASN A 40 13.69 -5.97 1.92
CA ASN A 40 14.30 -7.25 2.30
C ASN A 40 13.80 -8.45 1.46
N GLU A 41 12.80 -8.22 0.59
CA GLU A 41 12.17 -9.20 -0.31
C GLU A 41 11.56 -10.41 0.43
N ASP A 42 11.04 -10.21 1.64
CA ASP A 42 10.43 -11.27 2.46
C ASP A 42 8.92 -11.48 2.18
N GLY A 43 8.34 -10.63 1.33
CA GLY A 43 6.94 -10.69 0.94
C GLY A 43 5.99 -9.99 1.91
N GLN A 44 6.53 -9.30 2.91
CA GLN A 44 5.81 -8.50 3.89
C GLN A 44 6.45 -7.13 4.00
N LEU A 45 5.73 -6.18 4.61
CA LEU A 45 6.28 -4.88 4.95
C LEU A 45 6.34 -4.76 6.46
N ASP A 46 7.53 -4.56 6.99
CA ASP A 46 7.72 -4.17 8.38
C ASP A 46 7.23 -2.71 8.62
N PRO A 47 7.21 -2.21 9.87
CA PRO A 47 6.73 -0.86 10.16
C PRO A 47 7.46 0.27 9.42
N VAL A 48 8.76 0.10 9.12
CA VAL A 48 9.59 1.07 8.41
C VAL A 48 9.26 1.04 6.91
N GLU A 49 9.24 -0.15 6.33
CA GLU A 49 8.89 -0.39 4.92
C GLU A 49 7.45 0.08 4.63
N PHE A 50 6.52 -0.24 5.53
CA PHE A 50 5.12 0.18 5.44
C PHE A 50 4.96 1.70 5.49
N ALA A 51 5.77 2.41 6.29
CA ALA A 51 5.72 3.87 6.33
C ALA A 51 6.10 4.49 4.96
N GLY A 52 7.12 3.92 4.30
CA GLY A 52 7.52 4.28 2.94
C GLY A 52 6.40 4.01 1.93
N PHE A 53 5.86 2.78 1.93
CA PHE A 53 4.75 2.38 1.09
C PHE A 53 3.53 3.30 1.22
N ARG A 54 3.13 3.62 2.46
CA ARG A 54 1.96 4.47 2.74
C ARG A 54 2.14 5.90 2.21
N SER A 55 3.35 6.44 2.28
CA SER A 55 3.66 7.78 1.75
C SER A 55 3.46 7.86 0.23
N VAL A 56 3.94 6.83 -0.49
CA VAL A 56 3.82 6.73 -1.95
C VAL A 56 2.36 6.58 -2.38
N ILE A 57 1.63 5.64 -1.77
CA ILE A 57 0.21 5.40 -2.08
C ILE A 57 -0.63 6.65 -1.81
N ARG A 58 -0.40 7.34 -0.68
CA ARG A 58 -1.12 8.58 -0.35
C ARG A 58 -0.86 9.68 -1.40
N SER A 59 0.40 9.87 -1.79
CA SER A 59 0.76 10.87 -2.81
C SER A 59 0.09 10.57 -4.15
N LYS A 60 0.02 9.30 -4.53
CA LYS A 60 -0.66 8.85 -5.76
C LYS A 60 -2.17 9.04 -5.70
N ALA A 61 -2.80 8.69 -4.57
CA ALA A 61 -4.24 8.89 -4.36
C ALA A 61 -4.64 10.37 -4.49
N VAL A 62 -3.83 11.27 -3.91
CA VAL A 62 -4.03 12.72 -4.05
C VAL A 62 -3.90 13.16 -5.51
N LYS A 63 -2.87 12.71 -6.23
CA LYS A 63 -2.68 13.05 -7.64
C LYS A 63 -3.83 12.55 -8.52
N ASN A 64 -4.26 11.30 -8.36
CA ASN A 64 -5.40 10.76 -9.09
C ASN A 64 -6.69 11.52 -8.80
N ALA A 65 -6.94 11.91 -7.54
CA ALA A 65 -8.10 12.71 -7.17
C ALA A 65 -8.06 14.11 -7.82
N LEU A 66 -6.88 14.72 -7.93
CA LEU A 66 -6.69 16.00 -8.63
C LEU A 66 -6.92 15.86 -10.15
N ASP A 67 -6.44 14.78 -10.77
CA ASP A 67 -6.64 14.53 -12.20
C ASP A 67 -8.12 14.26 -12.55
N ILE A 68 -8.91 13.68 -11.63
CA ILE A 68 -10.36 13.45 -11.81
C ILE A 68 -11.19 14.75 -11.66
N MET A 69 -10.65 15.77 -11.00
CA MET A 69 -11.31 17.06 -10.77
C MET A 69 -11.03 18.11 -11.87
N GLN A 70 -10.35 17.74 -12.95
CA GLN A 70 -10.05 18.58 -14.13
C GLN A 70 -11.03 18.32 -15.27
#